data_AF-F4RR57-F1
#
_entry.id   AF-F4RR57-F1
#
_cell.length_a   1.000
_cell.length_b   1.000
_cell.length_c   1.000
_cell.angle_alpha   90.00
_cell.angle_beta   90.00
_cell.angle_gamma   90.00
#
_symmetry.space_group_name_H-M   'P 1'
#
loop_
_entity.id
_entity.type
_entity.pdbx_description
1 polymer ?
#
loop_
_entity_poly.entity_id
_entity_poly.type
_entity_poly.pdbx_seq_one_letter_code
_entity_poly.pdbx_strand_id
1 'polypeptide(L)'
;MTDDELMDSYSVTPVCLRVALALGNTIGVIPCELDDPRVQAEQAREEAAGFPKCQCSNCDSISADMLVYNLPRLTKSNYEDAMRDVFSVEGFWKRPEGESEDIDTQEDQVTTRKKASKKHSGPLDSALEALAQDLVSVFDSHCTEVYGEHGYFESTDYFDLDQTRKMLRSIDEIQSPEDIKLAMGGDIVKGGVNIVFNYIDEWKKRDAGLDYSRNQARILERKKAAEEKRMCQESISLNRHASNSTAITTSTTMKATVAINTSTTMNATDRPINKKIRRSSAQVKADREAARLKKEYNARCLNWLRVEKVLPSELDAKEQAYQESVSLFAYPSNKILVKMLKLITLFGFSIVLIFTFIWCVVR
;
A
#
# COMPACT_ATOMS: atom_id res chain seq x y z
N MET A 1 22.28 10.19 39.18
CA MET A 1 21.37 10.20 38.03
C MET A 1 20.42 11.36 38.18
N THR A 2 20.05 12.00 37.09
CA THR A 2 18.86 12.87 37.04
C THR A 2 17.59 12.01 37.01
N ASP A 3 16.43 12.61 37.25
CA ASP A 3 15.14 11.91 37.12
C ASP A 3 14.93 11.39 35.69
N ASP A 4 15.37 12.15 34.68
CA ASP A 4 15.31 11.73 33.27
C ASP A 4 16.15 10.46 33.03
N GLU A 5 17.37 10.41 33.55
CA GLU A 5 18.23 9.23 33.43
C GLU A 5 17.63 8.01 34.13
N LEU A 6 16.92 8.21 35.25
CA LEU A 6 16.19 7.14 35.96
C LEU A 6 15.03 6.60 35.10
N MET A 7 14.25 7.47 34.49
CA MET A 7 13.14 7.09 33.61
C MET A 7 13.63 6.37 32.36
N ASP A 8 14.71 6.84 31.74
CA ASP A 8 15.33 6.20 30.58
C ASP A 8 15.84 4.80 30.96
N SER A 9 16.52 4.67 32.09
CA SER A 9 17.03 3.38 32.57
C SER A 9 15.89 2.39 32.87
N TYR A 10 14.74 2.89 33.35
CA TYR A 10 13.55 2.07 33.59
C TYR A 10 12.93 1.53 32.29
N SER A 11 13.06 2.27 31.19
CA SER A 11 12.52 1.85 29.89
C SER A 11 13.31 0.72 29.22
N VAL A 12 14.59 0.57 29.56
CA VAL A 12 15.52 -0.40 28.93
C VAL A 12 15.96 -1.53 29.85
N THR A 13 15.60 -1.50 31.14
CA THR A 13 16.04 -2.52 32.09
C THR A 13 15.43 -3.89 31.74
N PRO A 14 16.24 -4.97 31.71
CA PRO A 14 15.73 -6.34 31.60
C PRO A 14 15.27 -6.91 32.95
N VAL A 15 15.46 -6.17 34.05
CA VAL A 15 15.18 -6.64 35.42
C VAL A 15 13.68 -6.53 35.71
N CYS A 16 13.17 -7.41 36.58
CA CYS A 16 11.82 -7.28 37.14
C CYS A 16 11.53 -5.83 37.57
N LEU A 17 10.46 -5.22 37.04
CA LEU A 17 10.11 -3.82 37.28
C LEU A 17 9.85 -3.49 38.75
N ARG A 18 9.39 -4.46 39.54
CA ARG A 18 9.20 -4.32 40.99
C ARG A 18 10.54 -4.20 41.72
N VAL A 19 11.49 -5.07 41.38
CA VAL A 19 12.85 -5.08 41.93
C VAL A 19 13.63 -3.85 41.47
N ALA A 20 13.54 -3.53 40.18
CA ALA A 20 14.15 -2.33 39.60
C ALA A 20 13.67 -1.06 40.31
N LEU A 21 12.37 -0.94 40.59
CA LEU A 21 11.80 0.19 41.32
C LEU A 21 12.26 0.22 42.78
N ALA A 22 12.31 -0.93 43.46
CA ALA A 22 12.80 -1.00 44.84
C ALA A 22 14.26 -0.56 44.97
N LEU A 23 15.11 -1.01 44.03
CA LEU A 23 16.51 -0.59 43.97
C LEU A 23 16.63 0.88 43.55
N GLY A 24 15.87 1.34 42.55
CA GLY A 24 15.80 2.77 42.19
C GLY A 24 15.50 3.66 43.40
N ASN A 25 14.55 3.26 44.24
CA ASN A 25 14.18 4.03 45.43
C ASN A 25 15.18 3.95 46.58
N THR A 26 15.93 2.84 46.71
CA THR A 26 16.85 2.62 47.85
C THR A 26 18.28 3.06 47.55
N ILE A 27 18.76 2.86 46.32
CA ILE A 27 20.13 3.17 45.90
C ILE A 27 20.20 4.31 44.87
N GLY A 28 19.07 4.78 44.33
CA GLY A 28 19.04 5.88 43.36
C GLY A 28 19.51 5.51 41.96
N VAL A 29 19.53 4.21 41.62
CA VAL A 29 19.99 3.69 40.32
C VAL A 29 19.10 2.52 39.92
N ILE A 30 18.64 2.51 38.67
CA ILE A 30 17.95 1.35 38.07
C ILE A 30 18.99 0.37 37.54
N PRO A 31 19.03 -0.89 37.99
CA PRO A 31 19.94 -1.89 37.46
C PRO A 31 19.56 -2.28 36.03
N CYS A 32 20.55 -2.45 35.16
CA CYS A 32 20.35 -2.90 33.77
C CYS A 32 20.82 -4.34 33.53
N GLU A 33 21.29 -5.04 34.57
CA GLU A 33 21.84 -6.39 34.49
C GLU A 33 21.11 -7.31 35.47
N LEU A 34 20.76 -8.51 35.02
CA LEU A 34 20.10 -9.53 35.84
C LEU A 34 21.05 -10.14 36.89
N ASP A 35 22.34 -10.18 36.59
CA ASP A 35 23.37 -10.78 37.44
C ASP A 35 23.92 -9.82 38.51
N ASP A 36 23.38 -8.61 38.63
CA ASP A 36 23.78 -7.67 39.67
C ASP A 36 23.48 -8.28 41.06
N PRO A 37 24.47 -8.38 41.97
CA PRO A 37 24.27 -8.93 43.32
C PRO A 37 23.14 -8.25 44.09
N ARG A 38 22.86 -6.97 43.81
CA ARG A 38 21.79 -6.20 44.46
C ARG A 38 20.42 -6.64 43.95
N VAL A 39 20.30 -6.95 42.66
CA VAL A 39 19.08 -7.51 42.07
C VAL A 39 18.78 -8.87 42.67
N GLN A 40 19.79 -9.75 42.74
CA GLN A 40 19.64 -11.08 43.33
C GLN A 40 19.27 -11.03 44.81
N ALA A 41 19.90 -10.14 45.58
CA ALA A 41 19.58 -9.95 47.00
C ALA A 41 18.14 -9.47 47.20
N GLU A 42 17.68 -8.54 46.36
CA GLU A 42 16.32 -8.02 46.45
C GLU A 42 15.27 -9.04 46.01
N GLN A 43 15.55 -9.83 44.97
CA GLN A 43 14.71 -10.97 44.58
C GLN A 43 14.60 -12.00 45.71
N ALA A 44 15.72 -12.38 46.33
CA ALA A 44 15.74 -13.30 47.45
C ALA A 44 14.97 -12.75 48.67
N ARG A 45 15.02 -11.44 48.91
CA ARG A 45 14.23 -10.77 49.95
C ARG A 45 12.73 -10.86 49.65
N GLU A 46 12.31 -10.58 48.42
CA GLU A 46 10.89 -10.69 48.01
C GLU A 46 10.37 -12.12 48.16
N GLU A 47 11.16 -13.12 47.76
CA GLU A 47 10.82 -14.53 47.92
C GLU A 47 10.70 -14.93 49.39
N ALA A 48 11.67 -14.53 50.23
CA ALA A 48 11.65 -14.79 51.67
C ALA A 48 10.46 -14.10 52.38
N ALA A 49 10.03 -12.95 51.87
CA ALA A 49 8.86 -12.23 52.36
C ALA A 49 7.53 -12.77 51.81
N GLY A 50 7.56 -13.79 50.95
CA GLY A 50 6.36 -14.44 50.40
C GLY A 50 5.61 -13.58 49.39
N PHE A 51 6.31 -12.71 48.65
CA PHE A 51 5.67 -11.88 47.63
C PHE A 51 5.15 -12.75 46.49
N PRO A 52 4.00 -12.40 45.88
CA PRO A 52 3.51 -13.12 44.70
C PRO A 52 4.49 -12.96 43.54
N LYS A 53 4.50 -13.96 42.65
CA LYS A 53 5.26 -13.93 41.41
C LYS A 53 4.90 -12.67 40.63
N CYS A 54 5.91 -11.93 40.17
CA CYS A 54 5.69 -10.71 39.42
C CYS A 54 5.14 -11.03 38.01
N GLN A 55 4.19 -10.22 37.55
CA GLN A 55 3.58 -10.30 36.21
C GLN A 55 3.93 -9.06 35.36
N CYS A 56 5.04 -8.38 35.66
CA CYS A 56 5.51 -7.28 34.81
C CYS A 56 5.99 -7.80 33.45
N SER A 57 6.14 -6.91 32.47
CA SER A 57 6.61 -7.24 31.11
C SER A 57 7.92 -8.03 31.06
N ASN A 58 8.81 -7.81 32.03
CA ASN A 58 10.10 -8.50 32.09
C ASN A 58 10.00 -9.90 32.76
N CYS A 59 8.98 -10.15 33.59
CA CYS A 59 8.78 -11.43 34.27
C CYS A 59 7.77 -12.34 33.57
N ASP A 60 6.81 -11.76 32.84
CA ASP A 60 5.79 -12.45 32.06
C ASP A 60 5.59 -11.72 30.72
N SER A 61 6.58 -11.86 29.85
CA SER A 61 6.58 -11.21 28.53
C SER A 61 5.42 -11.67 27.67
N ILE A 62 5.07 -12.95 27.71
CA ILE A 62 4.01 -13.53 26.87
C ILE A 62 2.65 -12.90 27.21
N SER A 63 2.32 -12.79 28.50
CA SER A 63 1.07 -12.14 28.92
C SER A 63 1.07 -10.65 28.59
N ALA A 64 2.21 -9.97 28.76
CA ALA A 64 2.35 -8.56 28.41
C ALA A 64 2.15 -8.31 26.91
N ASP A 65 2.77 -9.12 26.05
CA ASP A 65 2.64 -9.02 24.60
C ASP A 65 1.20 -9.27 24.14
N MET A 66 0.51 -10.22 24.78
CA MET A 66 -0.90 -10.50 24.53
C MET A 66 -1.82 -9.36 24.96
N LEU A 67 -1.47 -8.69 26.06
CA LEU A 67 -2.20 -7.53 26.54
C LEU A 67 -2.02 -6.34 25.59
N VAL A 68 -0.80 -6.08 25.13
CA VAL A 68 -0.50 -5.04 24.13
C VAL A 68 -1.25 -5.32 22.82
N TYR A 69 -1.21 -6.56 22.34
CA TYR A 69 -1.93 -6.98 21.13
C TYR A 69 -3.45 -6.76 21.22
N ASN A 70 -4.02 -6.94 22.41
CA ASN A 70 -5.45 -6.77 22.66
C ASN A 70 -5.82 -5.40 23.25
N LEU A 71 -4.88 -4.46 23.37
CA LEU A 71 -5.12 -3.13 23.96
C LEU A 71 -6.27 -2.36 23.28
N PRO A 72 -6.45 -2.41 21.93
CA PRO A 72 -7.61 -1.77 21.28
C PRO A 72 -8.97 -2.38 21.64
N ARG A 73 -9.00 -3.56 22.29
CA ARG A 73 -10.20 -4.28 22.74
C ARG A 73 -10.37 -4.23 24.26
N LEU A 74 -9.45 -3.57 24.96
CA LEU A 74 -9.54 -3.35 26.38
C LEU A 74 -10.64 -2.29 26.63
N THR A 75 -11.57 -2.64 27.50
CA THR A 75 -12.71 -1.83 27.91
C THR A 75 -12.77 -1.80 29.43
N LYS A 76 -13.53 -0.86 30.00
CA LYS A 76 -13.70 -0.77 31.45
C LYS A 76 -14.29 -2.04 32.07
N SER A 77 -15.11 -2.79 31.31
CA SER A 77 -15.76 -4.00 31.80
C SER A 77 -14.88 -5.24 31.76
N ASN A 78 -13.90 -5.32 30.84
CA ASN A 78 -13.02 -6.49 30.71
C ASN A 78 -11.61 -6.26 31.26
N TYR A 79 -11.33 -5.05 31.79
CA TYR A 79 -10.01 -4.68 32.29
C TYR A 79 -9.53 -5.61 33.43
N GLU A 80 -10.35 -5.83 34.45
CA GLU A 80 -9.93 -6.66 35.59
C GLU A 80 -9.67 -8.11 35.18
N ASP A 81 -10.50 -8.64 34.28
CA ASP A 81 -10.33 -10.01 33.77
C ASP A 81 -9.04 -10.10 32.94
N ALA A 82 -8.75 -9.08 32.12
CA ALA A 82 -7.50 -8.99 31.34
C ALA A 82 -6.25 -8.88 32.22
N MET A 83 -6.33 -8.20 33.36
CA MET A 83 -5.21 -8.12 34.32
C MET A 83 -5.02 -9.44 35.08
N ARG A 84 -6.08 -10.23 35.32
CA ARG A 84 -5.99 -11.53 36.00
C ARG A 84 -5.47 -12.62 35.06
N ASP A 85 -6.07 -12.74 33.87
CA ASP A 85 -5.67 -13.70 32.85
C ASP A 85 -6.12 -13.24 31.45
N VAL A 86 -5.18 -12.62 30.73
CA VAL A 86 -5.36 -12.10 29.37
C VAL A 86 -5.81 -13.15 28.36
N PHE A 87 -5.53 -14.44 28.59
CA PHE A 87 -5.88 -15.51 27.66
C PHE A 87 -7.33 -15.99 27.80
N SER A 88 -7.96 -15.69 28.94
CA SER A 88 -9.31 -16.13 29.27
C SER A 88 -10.40 -15.11 28.90
N VAL A 89 -10.03 -13.90 28.49
CA VAL A 89 -10.98 -12.81 28.25
C VAL A 89 -11.78 -13.05 26.96
N GLU A 90 -13.11 -13.04 27.09
CA GLU A 90 -14.00 -13.14 25.94
C GLU A 90 -13.83 -11.96 24.98
N GLY A 91 -13.70 -12.26 23.69
CA GLY A 91 -13.51 -11.25 22.65
C GLY A 91 -12.06 -10.84 22.40
N PHE A 92 -11.10 -11.33 23.19
CA PHE A 92 -9.68 -11.18 22.88
C PHE A 92 -9.27 -12.14 21.77
N TRP A 93 -8.34 -11.67 20.95
CA TRP A 93 -7.76 -12.46 19.89
C TRP A 93 -6.65 -13.33 20.44
N LYS A 94 -6.60 -14.58 19.98
CA LYS A 94 -5.47 -15.48 20.20
C LYS A 94 -4.39 -15.14 19.18
N ARG A 95 -3.17 -14.86 19.65
CA ARG A 95 -2.01 -14.69 18.78
C ARG A 95 -1.78 -16.00 18.01
N PRO A 96 -1.51 -15.97 16.69
CA PRO A 96 -1.18 -17.18 15.94
C PRO A 96 0.07 -17.84 16.52
N GLU A 97 -0.01 -19.14 16.84
CA GLU A 97 1.14 -19.93 17.28
C GLU A 97 2.11 -20.09 16.09
N GLY A 98 3.25 -19.41 16.12
CA GLY A 98 4.31 -19.56 15.10
C GLY A 98 5.19 -18.36 14.80
N GLU A 99 4.88 -17.17 15.33
CA GLU A 99 5.72 -15.98 15.16
C GLU A 99 6.41 -15.67 16.49
N SER A 100 7.56 -16.32 16.71
CA SER A 100 8.56 -15.79 17.64
C SER A 100 9.09 -14.49 17.03
N GLU A 101 8.79 -13.37 17.68
CA GLU A 101 9.30 -12.05 17.29
C GLU A 101 10.82 -12.03 17.52
N ASP A 102 11.59 -12.22 16.44
CA ASP A 102 12.80 -11.43 16.29
C ASP A 102 12.33 -9.97 16.25
N ILE A 103 12.71 -9.19 17.26
CA ILE A 103 12.51 -7.74 17.31
C ILE A 103 13.37 -7.15 16.19
N ASP A 104 12.80 -7.11 14.98
CA ASP A 104 13.25 -6.19 13.95
C ASP A 104 12.15 -5.15 13.81
N THR A 105 12.52 -3.92 14.11
CA THR A 105 11.80 -2.67 13.83
C THR A 105 11.09 -2.71 12.49
N GLN A 106 9.85 -3.19 12.47
CA GLN A 106 8.92 -2.97 11.39
C GLN A 106 7.62 -2.47 11.98
N GLU A 107 7.32 -1.21 11.65
CA GLU A 107 5.99 -0.62 11.70
C GLU A 107 5.00 -1.56 11.00
N ASP A 108 4.40 -2.46 11.77
CA ASP A 108 3.39 -3.35 11.23
C ASP A 108 2.07 -2.62 11.12
N GLN A 109 1.91 -2.06 9.93
CA GLN A 109 0.71 -2.10 9.09
C GLN A 109 -0.47 -2.80 9.77
N VAL A 110 -1.24 -1.98 10.49
CA VAL A 110 -2.64 -2.28 10.79
C VAL A 110 -3.31 -2.73 9.49
N THR A 111 -3.74 -3.99 9.48
CA THR A 111 -4.49 -4.63 8.40
C THR A 111 -5.90 -4.07 8.32
N THR A 112 -6.01 -2.79 7.96
CA THR A 112 -7.21 -2.32 7.26
C THR A 112 -7.18 -2.94 5.87
N ARG A 113 -8.30 -3.56 5.48
CA ARG A 113 -8.53 -4.06 4.12
C ARG A 113 -8.05 -3.00 3.13
N LYS A 114 -6.88 -3.20 2.51
CA LYS A 114 -6.39 -2.37 1.41
C LYS A 114 -7.33 -2.57 0.22
N LYS A 115 -8.47 -1.88 0.22
CA LYS A 115 -8.95 -1.26 -1.02
C LYS A 115 -7.75 -0.44 -1.46
N ALA A 116 -7.12 -0.84 -2.56
CA ALA A 116 -5.94 -0.19 -3.10
C ALA A 116 -6.13 1.32 -3.02
N SER A 117 -5.49 1.94 -2.03
CA SER A 117 -5.42 3.38 -1.91
C SER A 117 -4.63 3.80 -3.14
N LYS A 118 -5.33 4.23 -4.18
CA LYS A 118 -4.72 5.05 -5.23
C LYS A 118 -3.89 6.07 -4.48
N LYS A 119 -2.58 6.10 -4.74
CA LYS A 119 -1.73 7.21 -4.31
C LYS A 119 -2.39 8.49 -4.83
N HIS A 120 -3.23 9.11 -4.02
CA HIS A 120 -3.88 10.37 -4.30
C HIS A 120 -2.92 11.48 -3.87
N SER A 121 -1.70 11.49 -4.43
CA SER A 121 -0.75 12.59 -4.29
C SER A 121 -0.97 13.66 -5.36
N GLY A 122 -2.25 13.93 -5.68
CA GLY A 122 -2.61 15.11 -6.44
C GLY A 122 -2.68 16.30 -5.49
N PRO A 123 -2.28 17.52 -5.93
CA PRO A 123 -2.57 18.75 -5.20
C PRO A 123 -4.05 18.80 -4.81
N LEU A 124 -4.36 19.18 -3.58
CA LEU A 124 -5.75 19.47 -3.21
C LEU A 124 -6.25 20.67 -4.02
N ASP A 125 -7.57 20.78 -4.17
CA ASP A 125 -8.16 21.99 -4.74
C ASP A 125 -7.77 23.20 -3.86
N SER A 126 -7.47 24.33 -4.48
CA SER A 126 -7.01 25.53 -3.76
C SER A 126 -8.00 25.98 -2.68
N ALA A 127 -9.31 25.78 -2.90
CA ALA A 127 -10.33 26.10 -1.90
C ALA A 127 -10.29 25.15 -0.70
N LEU A 128 -9.90 23.89 -0.91
CA LEU A 128 -9.75 22.90 0.15
C LEU A 128 -8.45 23.06 0.93
N GLU A 129 -7.36 23.53 0.30
CA GLU A 129 -6.13 23.87 1.04
C GLU A 129 -6.36 25.05 1.98
N ALA A 130 -7.10 26.08 1.54
CA ALA A 130 -7.47 27.20 2.42
C ALA A 130 -8.33 26.71 3.60
N LEU A 131 -9.35 25.88 3.32
CA LEU A 131 -10.16 25.26 4.36
C LEU A 131 -9.33 24.40 5.34
N ALA A 132 -8.31 23.69 4.84
CA ALA A 132 -7.45 22.88 5.71
C ALA A 132 -6.70 23.74 6.73
N GLN A 133 -6.17 24.89 6.30
CA GLN A 133 -5.49 25.83 7.17
C GLN A 133 -6.44 26.44 8.20
N ASP A 134 -7.65 26.82 7.75
CA ASP A 134 -8.69 27.36 8.62
C ASP A 134 -9.10 26.35 9.70
N LEU A 135 -9.28 25.07 9.33
CA LEU A 135 -9.67 24.02 10.26
C LEU A 135 -8.62 23.74 11.34
N VAL A 136 -7.33 23.71 10.96
CA VAL A 136 -6.24 23.55 11.93
C VAL A 136 -6.22 24.74 12.89
N SER A 137 -6.39 25.97 12.39
CA SER A 137 -6.42 27.18 13.24
C SER A 137 -7.62 27.22 14.19
N VAL A 138 -8.80 26.81 13.73
CA VAL A 138 -10.00 26.71 14.55
C VAL A 138 -9.85 25.64 15.63
N PHE A 139 -9.26 24.51 15.28
CA PHE A 139 -9.01 23.43 16.23
C PHE A 139 -7.94 23.81 17.26
N ASP A 140 -6.89 24.51 16.84
CA ASP A 140 -5.87 25.06 17.74
C ASP A 140 -6.47 26.01 18.78
N SER A 141 -7.34 26.93 18.34
CA SER A 141 -8.07 27.83 19.22
C SER A 141 -8.92 27.07 20.25
N HIS A 142 -9.58 25.98 19.83
CA HIS A 142 -10.34 25.11 20.73
C HIS A 142 -9.45 24.37 21.73
N CYS A 143 -8.30 23.87 21.30
CA CYS A 143 -7.32 23.25 22.19
C CYS A 143 -6.84 24.23 23.27
N THR A 144 -6.57 25.49 22.89
CA THR A 144 -6.20 26.55 23.84
C THR A 144 -7.35 26.87 24.81
N GLU A 145 -8.61 26.87 24.37
CA GLU A 145 -9.76 27.08 25.25
C GLU A 145 -9.92 25.94 26.28
N VAL A 146 -9.71 24.69 25.86
CA VAL A 146 -9.90 23.51 26.71
C VAL A 146 -8.75 23.33 27.71
N TYR A 147 -7.51 23.50 27.28
CA TYR A 147 -6.31 23.18 28.08
C TYR A 147 -5.54 24.40 28.58
N GLY A 148 -5.85 25.60 28.08
CA GLY A 148 -5.09 26.82 28.38
C GLY A 148 -3.73 26.87 27.68
N GLU A 149 -2.87 27.80 28.12
CA GLU A 149 -1.56 28.08 27.53
C GLU A 149 -0.46 27.06 27.94
N HIS A 150 -0.80 26.07 28.78
CA HIS A 150 0.13 25.09 29.36
C HIS A 150 -0.22 23.64 28.99
N GLY A 151 -0.77 23.43 27.79
CA GLY A 151 -0.98 22.09 27.26
C GLY A 151 0.35 21.31 27.16
N TYR A 152 0.33 20.03 27.54
CA TYR A 152 1.50 19.15 27.44
C TYR A 152 1.81 18.73 25.99
N PHE A 153 0.81 18.86 25.11
CA PHE A 153 0.86 18.50 23.70
C PHE A 153 0.37 19.66 22.85
N GLU A 154 0.89 19.77 21.63
CA GLU A 154 0.49 20.79 20.67
C GLU A 154 -0.82 20.38 19.97
N SER A 155 -1.58 21.35 19.46
CA SER A 155 -2.81 21.06 18.70
C SER A 155 -2.54 20.19 17.47
N THR A 156 -1.36 20.32 16.88
CA THR A 156 -0.88 19.51 15.76
C THR A 156 -0.67 18.04 16.11
N ASP A 157 -0.44 17.70 17.38
CA ASP A 157 -0.31 16.30 17.81
C ASP A 157 -1.67 15.58 17.75
N TYR A 158 -2.75 16.33 17.90
CA TYR A 158 -4.12 15.81 17.88
C TYR A 158 -4.77 15.91 16.50
N PHE A 159 -4.48 16.97 15.76
CA PHE A 159 -5.11 17.26 14.47
C PHE A 159 -4.18 18.05 13.56
N ASP A 160 -3.39 17.33 12.77
CA ASP A 160 -2.41 17.93 11.87
C ASP A 160 -3.00 18.30 10.50
N LEU A 161 -2.22 19.07 9.75
CA LEU A 161 -2.61 19.53 8.41
C LEU A 161 -2.75 18.36 7.42
N ASP A 162 -1.96 17.30 7.58
CA ASP A 162 -1.98 16.17 6.64
C ASP A 162 -3.19 15.25 6.83
N GLN A 163 -3.59 15.00 8.08
CA GLN A 163 -4.85 14.36 8.44
C GLN A 163 -6.04 15.20 7.99
N THR A 164 -5.97 16.52 8.19
CA THR A 164 -6.99 17.45 7.69
C THR A 164 -7.14 17.38 6.17
N ARG A 165 -6.04 17.43 5.42
CA ARG A 165 -6.06 17.27 3.96
C ARG A 165 -6.63 15.94 3.52
N LYS A 166 -6.28 14.84 4.20
CA LYS A 166 -6.83 13.50 3.89
C LYS A 166 -8.34 13.48 4.09
N MET A 167 -8.84 14.02 5.20
CA MET A 167 -10.27 14.13 5.50
C MET A 167 -11.00 14.98 4.44
N LEU A 168 -10.44 16.13 4.04
CA LEU A 168 -11.07 17.01 3.06
C LEU A 168 -11.15 16.43 1.64
N ARG A 169 -10.38 15.38 1.31
CA ARG A 169 -10.53 14.68 0.03
C ARG A 169 -11.89 13.98 -0.10
N SER A 170 -12.50 13.61 1.02
CA SER A 170 -13.84 13.02 1.10
C SER A 170 -14.86 14.00 1.68
N ILE A 171 -14.67 15.33 1.51
CA ILE A 171 -15.56 16.36 2.06
C ILE A 171 -17.04 16.19 1.64
N ASP A 172 -17.29 15.65 0.45
CA ASP A 172 -18.63 15.39 -0.08
C ASP A 172 -19.32 14.22 0.65
N GLU A 173 -18.55 13.33 1.29
CA GLU A 173 -19.03 12.18 2.05
C GLU A 173 -19.31 12.54 3.52
N ILE A 174 -18.76 13.66 4.02
CA ILE A 174 -18.95 14.12 5.40
C ILE A 174 -20.37 14.70 5.55
N GLN A 175 -21.24 13.96 6.23
CA GLN A 175 -22.63 14.38 6.52
C GLN A 175 -22.92 14.45 8.01
N SER A 176 -22.13 13.75 8.83
CA SER A 176 -22.32 13.66 10.27
C SER A 176 -21.01 13.88 11.04
N PRO A 177 -21.08 14.31 12.32
CA PRO A 177 -19.91 14.36 13.20
C PRO A 177 -19.20 13.01 13.34
N GLU A 178 -19.93 11.90 13.23
CA GLU A 178 -19.39 10.53 13.29
C GLU A 178 -18.38 10.24 12.17
N ASP A 179 -18.58 10.81 10.98
CA ASP A 179 -17.68 10.67 9.84
C ASP A 179 -16.32 11.34 10.13
N ILE A 180 -16.36 12.47 10.83
CA ILE A 180 -15.17 13.21 11.26
C ILE A 180 -14.50 12.51 12.43
N LYS A 181 -15.28 11.99 13.37
CA LYS A 181 -14.77 11.25 14.53
C LYS A 181 -13.85 10.10 14.11
N LEU A 182 -14.22 9.36 13.07
CA LEU A 182 -13.38 8.29 12.54
C LEU A 182 -12.09 8.84 11.90
N ALA A 183 -12.20 9.93 11.14
CA ALA A 183 -11.04 10.57 10.49
C ALA A 183 -10.04 11.15 11.49
N MET A 184 -10.52 11.69 12.61
CA MET A 184 -9.71 12.24 13.72
C MET A 184 -9.19 11.17 14.70
N GLY A 185 -9.65 9.93 14.60
CA GLY A 185 -9.28 8.86 15.55
C GLY A 185 -10.05 8.90 16.89
N GLY A 186 -11.12 9.67 16.96
CA GLY A 186 -11.94 9.87 18.16
C GLY A 186 -12.18 11.34 18.49
N ASP A 187 -12.90 11.59 19.59
CA ASP A 187 -13.02 12.94 20.17
C ASP A 187 -11.96 13.07 21.27
N ILE A 188 -10.69 13.16 20.85
CA ILE A 188 -9.52 13.18 21.77
C ILE A 188 -9.57 14.44 22.64
N VAL A 189 -9.89 15.58 22.02
CA VAL A 189 -10.17 16.84 22.70
C VAL A 189 -11.68 16.97 22.80
N LYS A 190 -12.21 17.11 24.03
CA LYS A 190 -13.66 17.16 24.28
C LYS A 190 -14.34 18.21 23.39
N GLY A 191 -15.27 17.78 22.53
CA GLY A 191 -16.01 18.66 21.63
C GLY A 191 -15.26 19.10 20.38
N GLY A 192 -14.03 18.63 20.17
CA GLY A 192 -13.20 18.98 19.02
C GLY A 192 -13.82 18.50 17.70
N VAL A 193 -14.39 17.29 17.69
CA VAL A 193 -15.08 16.75 16.50
C VAL A 193 -16.25 17.64 16.08
N ASN A 194 -17.02 18.16 17.04
CA ASN A 194 -18.18 18.99 16.76
C ASN A 194 -17.80 20.34 16.18
N ILE A 195 -16.71 20.95 16.66
CA ILE A 195 -16.23 22.25 16.14
C ILE A 195 -15.76 22.12 14.69
N VAL A 196 -14.97 21.07 14.40
CA VAL A 196 -14.52 20.78 13.03
C VAL A 196 -15.72 20.52 12.12
N PHE A 197 -16.71 19.74 12.57
CA PHE A 197 -17.93 19.49 11.80
C PHE A 197 -18.72 20.75 11.51
N ASN A 198 -18.99 21.56 12.55
CA ASN A 198 -19.76 22.79 12.42
C ASN A 198 -19.07 23.77 11.47
N TYR A 199 -17.74 23.88 11.55
CA TYR A 199 -16.99 24.74 10.65
C TYR A 199 -17.07 24.27 9.18
N ILE A 200 -16.99 22.95 8.93
CA ILE A 200 -17.17 22.39 7.58
C ILE A 200 -18.60 22.64 7.07
N ASP A 201 -19.63 22.44 7.90
CA ASP A 201 -21.02 22.66 7.53
C ASP A 201 -21.31 24.15 7.22
N GLU A 202 -20.73 25.05 8.01
CA GLU A 202 -20.78 26.48 7.71
C GLU A 202 -20.05 26.82 6.41
N TRP A 203 -18.84 26.29 6.21
CA TRP A 203 -18.05 26.54 5.01
C TRP A 203 -18.77 26.07 3.74
N LYS A 204 -19.46 24.92 3.79
CA LYS A 204 -20.28 24.41 2.68
C LYS A 204 -21.38 25.40 2.24
N LYS A 205 -21.86 26.25 3.17
CA LYS A 205 -22.90 27.27 2.91
C LYS A 205 -22.32 28.60 2.42
N ARG A 206 -21.02 28.85 2.61
CA ARG A 206 -20.33 30.07 2.15
C ARG A 206 -20.09 30.02 0.64
N ASP A 207 -19.85 31.19 0.05
CA ASP A 207 -19.61 31.33 -1.40
C ASP A 207 -18.46 30.42 -1.89
N ALA A 208 -17.38 30.28 -1.11
CA ALA A 208 -16.26 29.41 -1.42
C ALA A 208 -16.66 27.91 -1.52
N GLY A 209 -17.51 27.44 -0.61
CA GLY A 209 -18.03 26.06 -0.62
C GLY A 209 -19.00 25.82 -1.77
N LEU A 210 -19.88 26.79 -2.05
CA LEU A 210 -20.81 26.75 -3.17
C LEU A 210 -20.09 26.74 -4.53
N ASP A 211 -19.05 27.57 -4.67
CA ASP A 211 -18.22 27.63 -5.87
C ASP A 211 -17.42 26.34 -6.07
N TYR A 212 -16.86 25.78 -4.99
CA TYR A 212 -16.20 24.47 -5.02
C TYR A 212 -17.17 23.37 -5.50
N SER A 213 -18.38 23.29 -4.93
CA SER A 213 -19.40 22.31 -5.32
C SER A 213 -19.78 22.46 -6.79
N ARG A 214 -19.99 23.68 -7.26
CA ARG A 214 -20.30 23.98 -8.67
C ARG A 214 -19.17 23.56 -9.61
N ASN A 215 -17.91 23.82 -9.21
CA ASN A 215 -16.74 23.42 -9.99
C ASN A 215 -16.59 21.88 -10.04
N GLN A 216 -16.82 21.18 -8.92
CA GLN A 216 -16.82 19.72 -8.88
C GLN A 216 -17.88 19.10 -9.78
N ALA A 217 -19.12 19.61 -9.74
CA ALA A 217 -20.20 19.17 -10.64
C ALA A 217 -19.80 19.32 -12.11
N ARG A 218 -19.23 20.47 -12.49
CA ARG A 218 -18.74 20.73 -13.85
C ARG A 218 -17.61 19.77 -14.27
N ILE A 219 -16.71 19.42 -13.34
CA ILE A 219 -15.63 18.46 -13.60
C ILE A 219 -16.21 17.05 -13.84
N LEU A 220 -17.18 16.63 -13.02
CA LEU A 220 -17.84 15.33 -13.16
C LEU A 220 -18.60 15.20 -14.49
N GLU A 221 -19.34 16.23 -14.90
CA GLU A 221 -20.02 16.26 -16.20
C GLU A 221 -19.04 16.16 -17.37
N ARG A 222 -17.92 16.90 -17.31
CA ARG A 222 -16.86 16.81 -18.32
C ARG A 222 -16.27 15.40 -18.42
N LYS A 223 -16.08 14.72 -17.28
CA LYS A 223 -15.60 13.34 -17.23
C LYS A 223 -16.60 12.36 -17.84
N LYS A 224 -17.90 12.48 -17.51
CA LYS A 224 -18.97 11.66 -18.10
C LYS A 224 -19.06 11.85 -19.62
N ALA A 225 -19.08 13.09 -20.09
CA ALA A 225 -19.12 13.41 -21.51
C ALA A 225 -17.88 12.92 -22.27
N ALA A 226 -16.70 12.95 -21.63
CA ALA A 226 -15.48 12.40 -22.22
C ALA A 226 -15.55 10.87 -22.35
N GLU A 227 -16.08 10.17 -21.35
CA GLU A 227 -16.23 8.72 -21.38
C GLU A 227 -17.30 8.28 -22.39
N GLU A 228 -18.43 8.98 -22.46
CA GLU A 228 -19.46 8.77 -23.49
C GLU A 228 -18.90 8.94 -24.90
N LYS A 229 -18.08 9.98 -25.12
CA LYS A 229 -17.38 10.17 -26.41
C LYS A 229 -16.43 9.02 -26.72
N ARG A 230 -15.72 8.48 -25.72
CA ARG A 230 -14.83 7.32 -25.90
C ARG A 230 -15.62 6.07 -26.28
N MET A 231 -16.75 5.81 -25.60
CA MET A 231 -17.63 4.68 -25.93
C MET A 231 -18.26 4.80 -27.33
N CYS A 232 -18.72 5.99 -27.72
CA CYS A 232 -19.21 6.23 -29.08
C CYS A 232 -18.12 6.05 -30.13
N GLN A 233 -16.89 6.48 -29.86
CA GLN A 233 -15.79 6.32 -30.79
C GLN A 233 -15.35 4.86 -30.94
N GLU A 234 -15.40 4.09 -29.85
CA GLU A 234 -15.15 2.66 -29.86
C GLU A 234 -16.23 1.89 -30.64
N SER A 235 -17.51 2.19 -30.43
CA SER A 235 -18.61 1.54 -31.16
C SER A 235 -18.59 1.87 -32.67
N ILE A 236 -18.27 3.12 -33.05
CA ILE A 236 -18.06 3.51 -34.45
C ILE A 236 -16.88 2.73 -35.07
N SER A 237 -15.81 2.50 -34.31
CA SER A 237 -14.66 1.74 -34.80
C SER A 237 -15.01 0.27 -35.06
N LEU A 238 -15.75 -0.38 -34.15
CA LEU A 238 -16.21 -1.75 -34.27
C LEU A 238 -17.17 -1.95 -35.45
N ASN A 239 -18.13 -1.03 -35.63
CA ASN A 239 -19.07 -1.09 -36.75
C ASN A 239 -18.35 -0.90 -38.10
N ARG A 240 -17.34 -0.02 -38.15
CA ARG A 240 -16.48 0.14 -39.34
C ARG A 240 -15.67 -1.12 -39.66
N HIS A 241 -15.27 -1.91 -38.66
CA HIS A 241 -14.64 -3.21 -38.88
C HIS A 241 -15.63 -4.26 -39.39
N ALA A 242 -16.86 -4.28 -38.88
CA ALA A 242 -17.93 -5.18 -39.34
C ALA A 242 -18.33 -4.92 -40.81
N SER A 243 -18.56 -3.66 -41.21
CA SER A 243 -18.95 -3.32 -42.60
C SER A 243 -17.84 -3.60 -43.63
N ASN A 244 -16.57 -3.45 -43.24
CA ASN A 244 -15.46 -3.83 -44.13
C ASN A 244 -15.30 -5.37 -44.25
N SER A 245 -15.77 -6.14 -43.26
CA SER A 245 -15.78 -7.62 -43.33
C SER A 245 -16.88 -8.15 -44.23
N THR A 246 -18.06 -7.50 -44.27
CA THR A 246 -19.19 -7.89 -45.15
C THR A 246 -18.92 -7.57 -46.62
N ALA A 247 -18.20 -6.47 -46.91
CA ALA A 247 -17.78 -6.12 -48.27
C ALA A 247 -16.78 -7.12 -48.90
N ILE A 248 -16.08 -7.94 -48.11
CA ILE A 248 -15.19 -8.99 -48.61
C ILE A 248 -15.98 -10.25 -49.04
N THR A 249 -17.18 -10.47 -48.48
CA THR A 249 -17.99 -11.66 -48.80
C THR A 249 -18.86 -11.46 -50.05
N THR A 250 -19.28 -10.24 -50.38
CA THR A 250 -20.09 -9.95 -51.58
C THR A 250 -19.26 -9.75 -52.85
N SER A 251 -17.93 -9.60 -52.75
CA SER A 251 -17.04 -9.47 -53.93
C SER A 251 -16.63 -10.80 -54.57
N THR A 252 -17.04 -11.95 -54.01
CA THR A 252 -16.66 -13.28 -54.53
C THR A 252 -17.74 -13.93 -55.40
N THR A 253 -18.88 -13.26 -55.64
CA THR A 253 -19.99 -13.83 -56.43
C THR A 253 -20.40 -13.02 -57.66
N MET A 254 -19.59 -12.08 -58.15
CA MET A 254 -19.78 -11.48 -59.48
C MET A 254 -18.44 -11.04 -60.11
N LYS A 255 -17.57 -12.00 -60.45
CA LYS A 255 -16.50 -11.81 -61.46
C LYS A 255 -16.28 -13.11 -62.23
N ALA A 256 -17.21 -13.45 -63.11
CA ALA A 256 -17.00 -14.45 -64.15
C ALA A 256 -17.92 -14.21 -65.35
N THR A 257 -17.86 -13.04 -66.01
CA THR A 257 -18.28 -12.92 -67.42
C THR A 257 -17.72 -11.64 -68.08
N VAL A 258 -16.82 -11.84 -69.05
CA VAL A 258 -16.70 -11.14 -70.35
C VAL A 258 -16.23 -9.66 -70.38
N ALA A 259 -14.92 -9.54 -70.63
CA ALA A 259 -14.22 -8.86 -71.73
C ALA A 259 -14.78 -7.62 -72.50
N ILE A 260 -13.80 -6.80 -72.94
CA ILE A 260 -13.72 -5.92 -74.14
C ILE A 260 -13.85 -4.40 -73.93
N ASN A 261 -12.68 -3.75 -74.06
CA ASN A 261 -12.29 -2.48 -74.71
C ASN A 261 -13.09 -1.16 -74.62
N THR A 262 -12.25 -0.12 -74.68
CA THR A 262 -12.42 1.24 -75.26
C THR A 262 -13.01 2.37 -74.39
N SER A 263 -12.09 3.26 -74.02
CA SER A 263 -12.13 4.74 -74.01
C SER A 263 -13.48 5.45 -74.10
N THR A 264 -13.67 6.50 -73.27
CA THR A 264 -13.82 7.92 -73.68
C THR A 264 -14.37 8.81 -72.53
N THR A 265 -13.67 9.92 -72.29
CA THR A 265 -14.04 11.24 -71.71
C THR A 265 -14.71 11.43 -70.33
N MET A 266 -13.94 12.11 -69.47
CA MET A 266 -14.23 13.29 -68.63
C MET A 266 -15.70 13.69 -68.33
N ASN A 267 -16.03 13.76 -67.03
CA ASN A 267 -16.23 15.02 -66.28
C ASN A 267 -16.81 14.71 -64.88
N ALA A 268 -16.09 15.08 -63.81
CA ALA A 268 -16.65 15.17 -62.47
C ALA A 268 -16.02 16.36 -61.74
N THR A 269 -16.87 17.31 -61.41
CA THR A 269 -16.63 18.57 -60.71
C THR A 269 -15.97 18.38 -59.35
N ASP A 270 -15.07 19.32 -59.04
CA ASP A 270 -14.31 19.48 -57.80
C ASP A 270 -15.12 19.40 -56.51
N ARG A 271 -14.63 18.58 -55.57
CA ARG A 271 -14.74 18.85 -54.13
C ARG A 271 -13.57 18.18 -53.39
N PRO A 272 -12.75 18.92 -52.61
CA PRO A 272 -11.56 18.35 -51.98
C PRO A 272 -11.97 17.53 -50.76
N ILE A 273 -12.04 16.20 -50.94
CA ILE A 273 -12.07 15.27 -49.81
C ILE A 273 -10.62 15.04 -49.38
N ASN A 274 -10.29 15.55 -48.21
CA ASN A 274 -9.01 15.35 -47.54
C ASN A 274 -8.86 13.85 -47.19
N LYS A 275 -8.32 13.05 -48.13
CA LYS A 275 -8.09 11.62 -47.97
C LYS A 275 -6.97 11.40 -46.96
N LYS A 276 -7.34 11.15 -45.70
CA LYS A 276 -6.43 10.54 -44.72
C LYS A 276 -5.89 9.25 -45.34
N ILE A 277 -4.58 9.24 -45.61
CA ILE A 277 -3.86 8.08 -46.14
C ILE A 277 -4.11 6.91 -45.18
N ARG A 278 -4.89 5.92 -45.63
CA ARG A 278 -5.13 4.69 -44.89
C ARG A 278 -3.81 3.91 -44.86
N ARG A 279 -3.24 3.73 -43.67
CA ARG A 279 -2.05 2.89 -43.46
C ARG A 279 -2.33 1.49 -44.00
N SER A 280 -1.37 0.92 -44.73
CA SER A 280 -1.49 -0.43 -45.28
C SER A 280 -1.55 -1.47 -44.15
N SER A 281 -2.15 -2.63 -44.41
CA SER A 281 -2.21 -3.74 -43.44
C SER A 281 -0.82 -4.19 -42.97
N ALA A 282 0.19 -4.11 -43.86
CA ALA A 282 1.59 -4.34 -43.52
C ALA A 282 2.12 -3.33 -42.50
N GLN A 283 1.78 -2.05 -42.67
CA GLN A 283 2.20 -0.99 -41.75
C GLN A 283 1.53 -1.11 -40.39
N VAL A 284 0.26 -1.53 -40.32
CA VAL A 284 -0.43 -1.81 -39.04
C VAL A 284 0.20 -3.01 -38.32
N LYS A 285 0.63 -4.04 -39.06
CA LYS A 285 1.32 -5.20 -38.47
C LYS A 285 2.70 -4.81 -37.92
N ALA A 286 3.46 -4.01 -38.67
CA ALA A 286 4.73 -3.47 -38.22
C ALA A 286 4.58 -2.56 -36.99
N ASP A 287 3.57 -1.69 -36.96
CA ASP A 287 3.27 -0.82 -35.81
C ASP A 287 2.94 -1.64 -34.55
N ARG A 288 2.16 -2.72 -34.68
CA ARG A 288 1.84 -3.63 -33.56
C ARG A 288 3.07 -4.38 -33.05
N GLU A 289 3.93 -4.84 -33.95
CA GLU A 289 5.16 -5.54 -33.59
C GLU A 289 6.15 -4.59 -32.91
N ALA A 290 6.31 -3.38 -33.42
CA ALA A 290 7.11 -2.33 -32.80
C ALA A 290 6.58 -1.96 -31.39
N ALA A 291 5.26 -1.86 -31.23
CA ALA A 291 4.63 -1.60 -29.93
C ALA A 291 4.87 -2.75 -28.93
N ARG A 292 4.86 -4.02 -29.40
CA ARG A 292 5.17 -5.19 -28.58
C ARG A 292 6.63 -5.16 -28.11
N LEU A 293 7.58 -4.94 -29.03
CA LEU A 293 9.01 -4.87 -28.72
C LEU A 293 9.32 -3.75 -27.74
N LYS A 294 8.69 -2.58 -27.91
CA LYS A 294 8.82 -1.45 -26.98
C LYS A 294 8.29 -1.78 -25.58
N LYS A 295 7.17 -2.51 -25.49
CA LYS A 295 6.62 -2.95 -24.21
C LYS A 295 7.56 -3.93 -23.49
N GLU A 296 8.13 -4.88 -24.23
CA GLU A 296 9.09 -5.85 -23.71
C GLU A 296 10.39 -5.18 -23.23
N TYR A 297 10.92 -4.21 -23.99
CA TYR A 297 12.05 -3.37 -23.57
C TYR A 297 11.75 -2.61 -22.27
N ASN A 298 10.63 -1.88 -22.23
CA ASN A 298 10.26 -1.11 -21.04
C ASN A 298 10.09 -2.01 -19.79
N ALA A 299 9.56 -3.23 -19.96
CA ALA A 299 9.40 -4.17 -18.87
C ALA A 299 10.76 -4.63 -18.31
N ARG A 300 11.77 -4.86 -19.18
CA ARG A 300 13.14 -5.20 -18.75
C ARG A 300 13.80 -4.05 -18.01
N CYS A 301 13.74 -2.83 -18.54
CA CYS A 301 14.31 -1.66 -17.87
C CYS A 301 13.71 -1.45 -16.47
N LEU A 302 12.39 -1.63 -16.33
CA LEU A 302 11.74 -1.55 -15.02
C LEU A 302 12.19 -2.64 -14.05
N ASN A 303 12.44 -3.87 -14.55
CA ASN A 303 12.97 -4.95 -13.74
C ASN A 303 14.40 -4.63 -13.27
N TRP A 304 15.27 -4.16 -14.16
CA TRP A 304 16.65 -3.81 -13.82
C TRP A 304 16.76 -2.65 -12.83
N LEU A 305 15.91 -1.64 -12.94
CA LEU A 305 15.85 -0.52 -11.99
C LEU A 305 15.34 -0.96 -10.61
N ARG A 306 14.29 -1.80 -10.58
CA ARG A 306 13.56 -2.09 -9.33
C ARG A 306 14.10 -3.28 -8.56
N VAL A 307 14.45 -4.35 -9.26
CA VAL A 307 14.84 -5.64 -8.65
C VAL A 307 16.36 -5.74 -8.56
N GLU A 308 17.04 -5.45 -9.67
CA GLU A 308 18.49 -5.59 -9.76
C GLU A 308 19.25 -4.30 -9.39
N LYS A 309 18.52 -3.24 -9.00
CA LYS A 309 19.04 -1.93 -8.53
C LYS A 309 20.12 -1.30 -9.43
N VAL A 310 20.02 -1.49 -10.74
CA VAL A 310 20.96 -0.92 -11.70
C VAL A 310 20.72 0.57 -11.87
N LEU A 311 21.80 1.35 -11.94
CA LEU A 311 21.73 2.79 -12.11
C LEU A 311 21.18 3.15 -13.50
N PRO A 312 20.41 4.25 -13.64
CA PRO A 312 19.86 4.66 -14.94
C PRO A 312 20.91 4.84 -16.05
N SER A 313 22.13 5.25 -15.69
CA SER A 313 23.26 5.42 -16.63
C SER A 313 23.80 4.10 -17.20
N GLU A 314 23.49 2.97 -16.59
CA GLU A 314 23.99 1.64 -16.95
C GLU A 314 22.93 0.78 -17.67
N LEU A 315 21.72 1.31 -17.86
CA LEU A 315 20.61 0.60 -18.51
C LEU A 315 20.92 0.21 -19.95
N ASP A 316 21.60 1.10 -20.69
CA ASP A 316 21.93 0.86 -22.10
C ASP A 316 22.97 -0.25 -22.25
N ALA A 317 23.99 -0.25 -21.39
CA ALA A 317 25.00 -1.32 -21.35
C ALA A 317 24.36 -2.68 -20.98
N LYS A 318 23.37 -2.66 -20.08
CA LYS A 318 22.66 -3.86 -19.66
C LYS A 318 21.70 -4.40 -20.72
N GLU A 319 21.03 -3.51 -21.46
CA GLU A 319 20.23 -3.92 -22.62
C GLU A 319 21.12 -4.52 -23.71
N GLN A 320 22.29 -3.93 -23.97
CA GLN A 320 23.24 -4.47 -24.94
C GLN A 320 23.71 -5.88 -24.56
N ALA A 321 24.09 -6.11 -23.30
CA ALA A 321 24.47 -7.45 -22.81
C ALA A 321 23.32 -8.46 -22.93
N TYR A 322 22.07 -8.03 -22.69
CA TYR A 322 20.91 -8.89 -22.90
C TYR A 322 20.72 -9.26 -24.37
N GLN A 323 20.82 -8.30 -25.29
CA GLN A 323 20.71 -8.54 -26.74
C GLN A 323 21.81 -9.49 -27.24
N GLU A 324 23.04 -9.34 -26.72
CA GLU A 324 24.17 -10.24 -26.97
C GLU A 324 23.91 -11.65 -26.43
N SER A 325 23.32 -11.79 -25.25
CA SER A 325 22.93 -13.11 -24.72
C SER A 325 21.85 -13.77 -25.58
N VAL A 326 20.85 -13.01 -26.02
CA VAL A 326 19.72 -13.53 -26.80
C VAL A 326 20.19 -13.99 -28.18
N SER A 327 21.15 -13.28 -28.78
CA SER A 327 21.75 -13.64 -30.07
C SER A 327 22.59 -14.93 -29.97
N LEU A 328 23.30 -15.15 -28.86
CA LEU A 328 24.02 -16.39 -28.58
C LEU A 328 23.09 -17.61 -28.42
N PHE A 329 21.88 -17.42 -27.90
CA PHE A 329 20.85 -18.47 -27.76
C PHE A 329 20.05 -18.72 -29.05
N ALA A 330 20.16 -17.86 -30.07
CA ALA A 330 19.49 -18.02 -31.35
C ALA A 330 20.19 -19.02 -32.30
N TYR A 331 21.41 -19.47 -31.98
CA TYR A 331 22.13 -20.46 -32.78
C TYR A 331 21.63 -21.91 -32.51
N PRO A 332 21.32 -22.70 -33.55
CA PRO A 332 20.70 -24.01 -33.41
C PRO A 332 21.56 -25.06 -32.67
N SER A 333 22.88 -24.88 -32.60
CA SER A 333 23.80 -25.85 -31.99
C SER A 333 23.69 -25.96 -30.45
N ASN A 334 23.20 -24.93 -29.75
CA ASN A 334 23.14 -24.92 -28.27
C ASN A 334 21.85 -25.54 -27.69
N LYS A 335 20.82 -25.77 -28.50
CA LYS A 335 19.58 -26.45 -28.04
C LYS A 335 19.78 -27.94 -27.75
N ILE A 336 20.78 -28.57 -28.38
CA ILE A 336 21.12 -29.98 -28.16
C ILE A 336 21.85 -30.15 -26.83
N LEU A 337 22.78 -29.25 -26.50
CA LEU A 337 23.52 -29.25 -25.23
C LEU A 337 22.61 -29.04 -24.02
N VAL A 338 21.62 -28.15 -24.11
CA VAL A 338 20.64 -27.93 -23.02
C VAL A 338 19.69 -29.12 -22.85
N LYS A 339 19.34 -29.82 -23.94
CA LYS A 339 18.56 -31.06 -23.86
C LYS A 339 19.38 -32.21 -23.28
N MET A 340 20.67 -32.32 -23.62
CA MET A 340 21.60 -33.30 -23.05
C MET A 340 21.82 -33.06 -21.55
N LEU A 341 22.01 -31.81 -21.11
CA LEU A 341 22.18 -31.49 -19.69
C LEU A 341 20.94 -31.86 -18.85
N LYS A 342 19.73 -31.60 -19.38
CA LYS A 342 18.48 -32.01 -18.73
C LYS A 342 18.29 -33.53 -18.70
N LEU A 343 18.78 -34.26 -19.72
CA LEU A 343 18.76 -35.72 -19.74
C LEU A 343 19.72 -36.31 -18.68
N ILE A 344 20.90 -35.72 -18.51
CA ILE A 344 21.89 -36.14 -17.52
C ILE A 344 21.36 -35.92 -16.09
N THR A 345 20.68 -34.81 -15.82
CA THR A 345 20.05 -34.58 -14.51
C THR A 345 18.91 -35.55 -14.24
N LEU A 346 18.15 -35.97 -15.26
CA LEU A 346 17.06 -36.95 -15.09
C LEU A 346 17.60 -38.38 -14.87
N PHE A 347 18.67 -38.77 -15.58
CA PHE A 347 19.29 -40.09 -15.40
C PHE A 347 20.07 -40.22 -14.08
N GLY A 348 20.68 -39.14 -13.60
CA GLY A 348 21.37 -39.12 -12.30
C GLY A 348 20.43 -39.38 -11.12
N PHE A 349 19.19 -38.88 -11.19
CA PHE A 349 18.18 -39.13 -10.15
C PHE A 349 17.67 -40.57 -10.14
N SER A 350 17.62 -41.25 -11.30
CA SER A 350 17.20 -42.66 -11.36
C SER A 350 18.23 -43.64 -10.79
N ILE A 351 19.54 -43.34 -10.91
CA ILE A 351 20.59 -44.22 -10.37
C ILE A 351 20.62 -44.16 -8.83
N VAL A 352 20.40 -42.98 -8.23
CA VAL A 352 20.34 -42.82 -6.76
C VAL A 352 19.14 -43.54 -6.15
N LEU A 353 18.00 -43.60 -6.86
CA LEU A 353 16.82 -44.34 -6.42
C LEU A 353 16.99 -45.86 -6.49
N ILE A 354 17.77 -46.38 -7.44
CA ILE A 354 18.01 -47.83 -7.55
C ILE A 354 18.97 -48.31 -6.46
N PHE A 355 20.01 -47.54 -6.11
CA PHE A 355 20.95 -47.91 -5.04
C PHE A 355 20.32 -47.85 -3.64
N THR A 356 19.38 -46.92 -3.41
CA THR A 356 18.64 -46.85 -2.14
C THR A 356 17.63 -47.98 -1.99
N PHE A 357 17.03 -48.45 -3.09
CA PHE A 357 16.11 -49.59 -3.05
C PHE A 357 16.82 -50.94 -2.82
N ILE A 358 18.03 -51.13 -3.39
CA ILE A 358 18.80 -52.36 -3.19
C ILE A 358 19.35 -52.44 -1.75
N TRP A 359 19.72 -51.32 -1.13
CA TRP A 359 20.17 -51.31 0.27
C TRP A 359 19.06 -51.70 1.25
N CYS A 360 17.80 -51.34 0.95
CA CYS A 360 16.66 -51.60 1.84
C CYS A 360 16.16 -53.06 1.79
N VAL A 361 16.58 -53.86 0.79
CA VAL A 361 16.16 -55.26 0.62
C VAL A 361 17.19 -56.26 1.17
N VAL A 362 18.43 -55.83 1.45
CA VAL A 362 19.53 -56.70 1.90
C VAL A 362 19.82 -56.54 3.41
N ARG A 363 18.97 -55.83 4.16
CA ARG A 363 19.03 -55.73 5.63
C ARG A 363 17.68 -56.12 6.21
#